data_AF-A0A3N0DTK1-F1
#
_entry.id   AF-A0A3N0DTK1-F1
#
_cell.length_a   1.000
_cell.length_b   1.000
_cell.length_c   1.000
_cell.angle_alpha   90.00
_cell.angle_beta   90.00
_cell.angle_gamma   90.00
#
_symmetry.space_group_name_H-M   'P 1'
#
loop_
_entity.id
_entity.type
_entity.pdbx_description
1 polymer ?
#
loop_
_entity_poly.entity_id
_entity_poly.type
_entity_poly.pdbx_seq_one_letter_code
_entity_poly.pdbx_strand_id
1 'polypeptide(L)'
;MSTEPNGRLWHVTLTVAGEPVEPMLLRAALSRLRDERPFIDSVEYTGGSACLDYWDEGPAMLDVASLALRLWPEHRESAGLPSWEIVGLEVVEKSVREARSGVRAAATSLTFQL
;
A
#
# COMPACT_ATOMS: atom_id res chain seq x y z
N MET A 1 -10.33 -19.46 -29.25
CA MET A 1 -9.62 -18.17 -29.29
C MET A 1 -9.93 -17.50 -27.96
N SER A 2 -9.18 -17.83 -26.92
CA SER A 2 -9.40 -17.30 -25.58
C SER A 2 -8.62 -16.01 -25.45
N THR A 3 -9.26 -14.88 -25.72
CA THR A 3 -8.70 -13.58 -25.37
C THR A 3 -8.96 -13.39 -23.87
N GLU A 4 -8.20 -14.08 -23.03
CA GLU A 4 -8.13 -13.70 -21.62
C GLU A 4 -7.56 -12.27 -21.62
N PRO A 5 -8.27 -11.26 -21.09
CA PRO A 5 -7.73 -9.92 -21.04
C PRO A 5 -6.47 -9.98 -20.18
N ASN A 6 -5.34 -9.60 -20.78
CA ASN A 6 -4.10 -9.27 -20.09
C ASN A 6 -4.45 -8.52 -18.80
N GLY A 7 -4.05 -9.05 -17.63
CA GLY A 7 -4.58 -8.64 -16.32
C GLY A 7 -4.56 -7.12 -16.15
N ARG A 8 -5.64 -6.54 -15.61
CA ARG A 8 -5.64 -5.10 -15.30
C ARG A 8 -4.68 -4.88 -14.15
N LEU A 9 -3.85 -3.85 -14.28
CA LEU A 9 -2.89 -3.46 -13.25
C LEU A 9 -3.51 -2.37 -12.38
N TRP A 10 -3.46 -2.57 -11.06
CA TRP A 10 -4.03 -1.70 -10.05
C TRP A 10 -2.94 -1.24 -9.10
N HIS A 11 -2.89 0.05 -8.84
CA HIS A 11 -2.10 0.56 -7.74
C HIS A 11 -2.92 0.46 -6.46
N VAL A 12 -2.34 -0.13 -5.43
CA VAL A 12 -2.93 -0.27 -4.11
C VAL A 12 -2.18 0.59 -3.10
N THR A 13 -2.93 1.33 -2.30
CA THR A 13 -2.42 2.06 -1.15
C THR A 13 -3.21 1.59 0.08
N LEU A 14 -2.56 0.86 0.98
CA LEU A 14 -3.15 0.32 2.21
C LEU A 14 -2.65 1.14 3.40
N THR A 15 -3.57 1.79 4.11
CA THR A 15 -3.26 2.58 5.30
C THR A 15 -3.69 1.85 6.56
N VAL A 16 -2.76 1.71 7.49
CA VAL A 16 -2.98 1.12 8.81
C VAL A 16 -2.60 2.11 9.90
N ALA A 17 -3.32 2.07 11.02
CA ALA A 17 -3.04 2.94 12.15
C ALA A 17 -3.47 2.33 13.48
N GLY A 18 -2.90 2.83 14.57
CA GLY A 18 -3.28 2.45 15.92
C GLY A 18 -2.37 3.12 16.95
N GLU A 19 -2.22 2.45 18.10
CA GLU A 19 -1.41 2.99 19.20
C GLU A 19 0.05 3.23 18.78
N PRO A 20 0.66 4.37 19.15
CA PRO A 20 2.04 4.66 18.80
C PRO A 20 3.00 3.59 19.29
N VAL A 21 3.98 3.25 18.46
CA VAL A 21 5.04 2.28 18.79
C VAL A 21 6.42 2.91 18.62
N GLU A 22 7.42 2.25 19.19
CA GLU A 22 8.81 2.68 19.08
C GLU A 22 9.27 2.61 17.60
N PRO A 23 9.83 3.70 17.03
CA PRO A 23 10.16 3.76 15.60
C PRO A 23 11.15 2.72 15.09
N MET A 24 12.14 2.30 15.90
CA MET A 24 13.10 1.27 15.48
C MET A 24 12.46 -0.13 15.43
N LEU A 25 11.60 -0.47 16.39
CA LEU A 25 10.83 -1.71 16.38
C LEU A 25 9.91 -1.77 15.16
N LEU A 26 9.22 -0.68 14.85
CA LEU A 26 8.38 -0.57 13.66
C LEU A 26 9.20 -0.74 12.37
N ARG A 27 10.34 -0.05 12.26
CA ARG A 27 11.23 -0.17 11.11
C ARG A 27 11.68 -1.62 10.90
N ALA A 28 12.05 -2.31 11.98
CA ALA A 28 12.47 -3.71 11.90
C ALA A 28 11.32 -4.63 11.44
N ALA A 29 10.11 -4.43 11.96
CA ALA A 29 8.93 -5.19 11.57
C ALA A 29 8.54 -4.95 10.10
N LEU A 30 8.53 -3.70 9.65
CA LEU A 30 8.26 -3.34 8.25
C LEU A 30 9.35 -3.88 7.30
N SER A 31 10.60 -3.97 7.75
CA SER A 31 11.66 -4.64 6.98
C SER A 31 11.34 -6.11 6.75
N ARG A 32 10.94 -6.85 7.80
CA ARG A 32 10.54 -8.26 7.67
C ARG A 32 9.33 -8.43 6.77
N LEU A 33 8.34 -7.55 6.88
CA LEU A 33 7.19 -7.56 5.99
C LEU A 33 7.61 -7.42 4.52
N ARG A 34 8.55 -6.52 4.21
CA ARG A 34 9.09 -6.36 2.85
C ARG A 34 9.87 -7.58 2.37
N ASP A 35 10.60 -8.25 3.27
CA ASP A 35 11.29 -9.50 2.95
C ASP A 35 10.28 -10.63 2.65
N GLU A 36 9.17 -10.69 3.39
CA GLU A 36 8.07 -11.64 3.15
C GLU A 36 7.25 -11.29 1.90
N ARG A 37 7.15 -10.01 1.55
CA ARG A 37 6.30 -9.46 0.48
C ARG A 37 7.12 -8.53 -0.42
N PRO A 38 7.98 -9.10 -1.28
CA PRO A 38 8.90 -8.32 -2.11
C PRO A 38 8.21 -7.48 -3.20
N PHE A 39 6.89 -7.64 -3.39
CA PHE A 39 6.08 -6.80 -4.27
C PHE A 39 5.74 -5.42 -3.67
N ILE A 40 6.00 -5.19 -2.38
CA ILE A 40 5.78 -3.89 -1.75
C ILE A 40 6.79 -2.88 -2.30
N ASP A 41 6.30 -1.88 -3.03
CA ASP A 41 7.13 -0.86 -3.68
C ASP A 41 7.68 0.13 -2.65
N SER A 42 6.80 0.67 -1.81
CA SER A 42 7.18 1.63 -0.78
C SER A 42 6.32 1.51 0.47
N VAL A 43 6.91 1.94 1.59
CA VAL A 43 6.20 2.07 2.87
C VAL A 43 6.55 3.42 3.47
N GLU A 44 5.54 4.27 3.65
CA GLU A 44 5.64 5.48 4.44
C GLU A 44 5.09 5.20 5.84
N TYR A 45 5.74 5.69 6.90
CA TYR A 45 5.27 5.41 8.25
C TYR A 45 5.60 6.53 9.22
N THR A 46 4.79 6.62 10.26
CA THR A 46 4.94 7.51 11.41
C THR A 46 4.99 6.66 12.68
N GLY A 47 5.01 7.30 13.86
CA GLY A 47 4.92 6.56 15.12
C GLY A 47 3.62 5.77 15.31
N GLY A 48 2.52 6.16 14.66
CA GLY A 48 1.18 5.58 14.87
C GLY A 48 0.46 5.11 13.60
N SER A 49 1.12 5.16 12.45
CA SER A 49 0.53 4.75 11.18
C SER A 49 1.58 4.29 10.18
N ALA A 50 1.13 3.50 9.20
CA ALA A 50 1.89 3.17 8.01
C ALA A 50 0.99 3.14 6.79
N CYS A 51 1.58 3.46 5.63
CA CYS A 51 0.97 3.45 4.32
C CYS A 51 1.84 2.57 3.42
N LEU A 52 1.27 1.50 2.91
CA LEU A 52 1.93 0.54 2.04
C LEU A 52 1.44 0.76 0.62
N ASP A 53 2.37 0.93 -0.31
CA ASP A 53 2.07 1.14 -1.72
C ASP A 53 2.67 0.00 -2.56
N TYR A 54 1.88 -0.54 -3.48
CA TYR A 54 2.29 -1.59 -4.40
C TYR A 54 1.40 -1.66 -5.65
N TRP A 55 1.84 -2.40 -6.65
CA TRP A 55 1.02 -2.80 -7.79
C TRP A 55 0.53 -4.25 -7.67
N ASP A 56 -0.72 -4.48 -8.06
CA ASP A 56 -1.33 -5.80 -8.12
C ASP A 56 -2.08 -6.01 -9.44
N GLU A 57 -2.09 -7.25 -9.93
CA GLU A 57 -2.78 -7.65 -11.15
C GLU A 57 -4.06 -8.38 -10.80
N GLY A 58 -5.19 -7.91 -11.35
CA GLY A 58 -6.48 -8.54 -11.06
C GLY A 58 -7.56 -8.22 -12.09
N PRO A 59 -8.52 -9.13 -12.31
CA PRO A 59 -9.58 -8.93 -13.30
C PRO A 59 -10.56 -7.83 -12.88
N ALA A 60 -10.76 -7.61 -11.58
CA ALA A 60 -11.58 -6.52 -11.04
C ALA A 60 -10.95 -5.85 -9.81
N MET A 61 -11.31 -4.59 -9.59
CA MET A 61 -10.90 -3.80 -8.42
C MET A 61 -11.24 -4.50 -7.10
N LEU A 62 -12.40 -5.15 -7.03
CA LEU A 62 -12.88 -5.79 -5.82
C LEU A 62 -12.01 -6.99 -5.41
N ASP A 63 -11.47 -7.73 -6.37
CA ASP A 63 -10.61 -8.88 -6.11
C ASP A 63 -9.28 -8.41 -5.49
N VAL A 64 -8.67 -7.39 -6.10
CA VAL A 64 -7.45 -6.75 -5.58
C VAL A 64 -7.69 -6.13 -4.21
N ALA A 65 -8.82 -5.43 -4.03
CA ALA A 65 -9.17 -4.86 -2.73
C ALA A 65 -9.30 -5.94 -1.64
N SER A 66 -9.93 -7.07 -1.97
CA SER A 66 -10.12 -8.17 -1.02
C SER A 66 -8.80 -8.81 -0.60
N LEU A 67 -7.84 -8.95 -1.52
CA LEU A 67 -6.49 -9.43 -1.21
C LEU A 67 -5.71 -8.40 -0.38
N ALA A 68 -5.79 -7.12 -0.74
CA ALA A 68 -5.14 -6.03 -0.01
C ALA A 68 -5.55 -5.98 1.46
N LEU A 69 -6.85 -6.14 1.74
CA LEU A 69 -7.39 -6.13 3.11
C LEU A 69 -6.88 -7.30 3.98
N ARG A 70 -6.33 -8.34 3.37
CA ARG A 70 -5.77 -9.50 4.09
C ARG A 70 -4.28 -9.34 4.40
N LEU A 71 -3.57 -8.48 3.66
CA LEU A 71 -2.12 -8.33 3.77
C LEU A 71 -1.67 -8.05 5.20
N TRP A 72 -2.26 -7.04 5.86
CA TRP A 72 -1.87 -6.69 7.22
C TRP A 72 -2.17 -7.80 8.25
N PRO A 73 -3.42 -8.29 8.38
CA PRO A 73 -3.73 -9.30 9.39
C PRO A 73 -3.00 -10.63 9.16
N GLU A 74 -2.77 -11.04 7.92
CA GLU A 74 -2.06 -12.29 7.61
C GLU A 74 -0.58 -12.24 7.96
N HIS A 75 0.04 -11.06 7.90
CA HIS A 75 1.48 -10.88 8.14
C HIS A 75 1.82 -10.26 9.48
N ARG A 76 0.81 -9.89 10.28
CA ARG A 76 1.02 -9.22 11.56
C ARG A 76 1.93 -10.02 12.47
N GLU A 77 1.66 -11.32 12.60
CA GLU A 77 2.41 -12.17 13.53
C GLU A 77 3.78 -12.58 12.97
N SER A 78 3.88 -12.92 11.68
CA SER A 78 5.13 -13.35 11.06
C SER A 78 6.17 -12.24 11.02
N ALA A 79 5.77 -11.02 10.66
CA ALA A 79 6.66 -9.87 10.57
C ALA A 79 6.83 -9.11 11.90
N GLY A 80 6.03 -9.43 12.93
CA GLY A 80 6.03 -8.73 14.22
C GLY A 80 5.46 -7.32 14.14
N LEU A 81 4.43 -7.11 13.32
CA LEU A 81 3.76 -5.83 13.15
C LEU A 81 2.86 -5.52 14.36
N PRO A 82 2.64 -4.23 14.68
CA PRO A 82 1.72 -3.84 15.74
C PRO A 82 0.28 -4.27 15.42
N SER A 83 -0.56 -4.37 16.45
CA SER A 83 -2.00 -4.60 16.34
C SER A 83 -2.75 -3.36 15.85
N TRP A 84 -2.25 -2.75 14.78
CA TRP A 84 -2.89 -1.66 14.07
C TRP A 84 -3.99 -2.20 13.16
N GLU A 85 -5.00 -1.37 12.96
CA GLU A 85 -6.16 -1.67 12.13
C GLU A 85 -5.99 -1.06 10.75
N ILE A 86 -6.64 -1.65 9.75
CA ILE A 86 -6.77 -1.03 8.43
C ILE A 86 -7.75 0.13 8.56
N VAL A 87 -7.28 1.34 8.25
CA VAL A 87 -8.05 2.59 8.32
C VAL A 87 -8.25 3.25 6.98
N GLY A 88 -7.60 2.76 5.93
CA GLY A 88 -7.75 3.26 4.58
C GLY A 88 -7.32 2.24 3.54
N LEU A 89 -8.02 2.25 2.40
CA LEU A 89 -7.66 1.48 1.23
C LEU A 89 -7.96 2.32 -0.01
N GLU A 90 -6.96 2.49 -0.86
CA GLU A 90 -7.11 3.02 -2.20
C GLU A 90 -6.74 1.94 -3.22
N VAL A 91 -7.60 1.71 -4.21
CA VAL A 91 -7.32 0.81 -5.34
C VAL A 91 -7.63 1.56 -6.63
N VAL A 92 -6.61 1.83 -7.42
CA VAL A 92 -6.70 2.71 -8.59
C VAL A 92 -6.15 2.00 -9.81
N GLU A 93 -6.94 1.92 -10.87
CA GLU A 93 -6.45 1.38 -12.15
C GLU A 93 -5.26 2.21 -12.65
N LYS A 94 -4.24 1.54 -13.22
CA LYS A 94 -3.03 2.18 -13.75
C LYS A 94 -3.32 3.42 -14.59
N SER A 95 -4.26 3.34 -15.52
CA SER A 95 -4.67 4.44 -16.40
C SER A 95 -5.11 5.69 -15.63
N VAL A 96 -5.85 5.50 -14.54
CA VAL A 96 -6.32 6.57 -13.66
C VAL A 96 -5.19 7.11 -12.78
N ARG A 97 -4.32 6.23 -12.25
CA ARG A 97 -3.14 6.61 -11.45
C ARG A 97 -2.19 7.49 -12.26
N GLU A 98 -1.91 7.10 -13.50
CA GLU A 98 -1.07 7.86 -14.44
C GLU A 98 -1.69 9.24 -14.73
N ALA A 99 -2.99 9.32 -15.02
CA ALA A 99 -3.69 10.58 -15.21
C ALA A 99 -3.58 11.51 -13.99
N ARG A 100 -3.71 10.99 -12.76
CA ARG A 100 -3.56 11.78 -11.52
C ARG A 100 -2.14 12.31 -11.31
N SER A 101 -1.13 11.50 -11.63
CA SER A 101 0.27 11.95 -11.56
C SER A 101 0.55 13.09 -12.56
N GLY A 102 -0.03 13.01 -13.77
CA GLY A 102 0.04 14.07 -14.77
C GLY A 102 -0.63 15.38 -14.31
N VAL A 103 -1.77 15.30 -13.62
CA VAL A 103 -2.45 16.46 -13.02
C VAL A 103 -1.62 17.10 -11.91
N ARG A 104 -0.94 16.29 -11.08
CA ARG A 104 -0.08 16.79 -9.99
C ARG A 104 1.22 17.41 -10.50
N ALA A 105 1.72 17.02 -11.67
CA ALA A 105 2.82 17.71 -12.34
C ALA A 105 2.40 19.09 -12.91
N ALA A 106 1.13 19.27 -13.26
CA ALA A 106 0.57 20.56 -13.67
C ALA A 106 0.16 21.45 -12.48
N ALA A 107 -0.14 20.86 -11.32
CA ALA A 107 -0.44 21.56 -10.07
C ALA A 107 0.82 21.63 -9.20
N THR A 108 1.62 22.69 -9.40
CA THR A 108 2.80 23.06 -8.60
C THR A 108 2.59 22.76 -7.11
N SER A 109 3.32 21.78 -6.59
CA SER A 109 3.31 21.45 -5.16
C SER A 109 4.08 22.53 -4.39
N LEU A 110 3.38 23.33 -3.57
CA LEU A 110 3.99 24.19 -2.56
C LEU A 110 4.60 23.29 -1.48
N THR A 111 5.89 23.04 -1.58
CA THR A 111 6.66 22.39 -0.53
C THR A 111 7.05 23.45 0.49
N PHE A 112 6.44 23.43 1.67
CA PHE A 112 6.97 24.16 2.82
C PHE A 112 8.08 23.32 3.45
N GLN A 113 9.33 23.78 3.33
CA GLN A 113 10.42 23.31 4.19
C GLN A 113 10.32 24.06 5.52
N LEU A 114 10.36 23.32 6.63
CA LEU A 114 10.75 23.87 7.93
C LEU A 114 12.28 23.93 8.00
#